data_AF-A0A7C7CNP9-F1
#
_entry.id   AF-A0A7C7CNP9-F1
#
_cell.length_a   1.000
_cell.length_b   1.000
_cell.length_c   1.000
_cell.angle_alpha   90.00
_cell.angle_beta   90.00
_cell.angle_gamma   90.00
#
_symmetry.space_group_name_H-M   'P 1'
#
loop_
_entity.id
_entity.type
_entity.pdbx_description
1 polymer ?
#
loop_
_entity_poly.entity_id
_entity_poly.type
_entity_poly.pdbx_seq_one_letter_code
_entity_poly.pdbx_strand_id
1 'polypeptide(L)'
;MAESPTCWVLDHPAHMQLFHKFIQNGSPVDIIVATKRAEIDAMIDSNSSPLPKRHILRVKRPVGRRILPIQREIRALRRIRSVSSLLKRRNLTGKPIEKVVVKGAALEISAAKKANIPQRIYITDTEVNHLAHSIALSSATDVIVTPNWRQDLDGGFIDDCNSNGIKVHKLIGELPHVYLSQPSIIRDVKEGVVPRIFHRSLKGGGVHDKDELV
;
A
#
# COMPACT_ATOMS: atom_id res chain seq x y z
N MET A 1 -14.14 -14.78 17.40
CA MET A 1 -13.99 -13.37 17.85
C MET A 1 -14.14 -12.51 16.61
N ALA A 2 -14.93 -11.42 16.65
CA ALA A 2 -15.05 -10.54 15.49
C ALA A 2 -13.68 -9.90 15.21
N GLU A 3 -13.20 -9.96 13.96
CA GLU A 3 -11.94 -9.31 13.60
C GLU A 3 -12.01 -7.80 13.85
N SER A 4 -10.90 -7.23 14.34
CA SER A 4 -10.82 -5.80 14.66
C SER A 4 -11.08 -4.92 13.44
N PRO A 5 -11.95 -3.89 13.56
CA PRO A 5 -12.29 -3.01 12.44
C PRO A 5 -11.06 -2.36 11.80
N THR A 6 -10.95 -2.54 10.48
CA THR A 6 -9.78 -2.19 9.69
C THR A 6 -10.11 -1.16 8.61
N CYS A 7 -9.19 -0.22 8.41
CA CYS A 7 -9.16 0.60 7.22
C CYS A 7 -8.13 0.05 6.23
N TRP A 8 -8.60 -0.44 5.09
CA TRP A 8 -7.78 -0.99 4.02
C TRP A 8 -7.53 0.05 2.93
N VAL A 9 -6.28 0.19 2.48
CA VAL A 9 -5.90 1.19 1.46
C VAL A 9 -5.54 0.54 0.14
N LEU A 10 -6.33 0.85 -0.89
CA LEU A 10 -6.21 0.32 -2.24
C LEU A 10 -5.77 1.44 -3.20
N ASP A 11 -4.45 1.61 -3.34
CA ASP A 11 -3.84 2.63 -4.20
C ASP A 11 -3.45 2.11 -5.59
N HIS A 12 -3.25 0.78 -5.70
CA HIS A 12 -2.89 0.07 -6.91
C HIS A 12 -3.74 -1.21 -7.08
N PRO A 13 -4.04 -1.68 -8.31
CA PRO A 13 -4.73 -2.96 -8.54
C PRO A 13 -4.12 -4.15 -7.80
N ALA A 14 -2.79 -4.17 -7.66
CA ALA A 14 -2.08 -5.19 -6.89
C ALA A 14 -2.52 -5.27 -5.41
N HIS A 15 -3.00 -4.17 -4.82
CA HIS A 15 -3.44 -4.16 -3.43
C HIS A 15 -4.77 -4.89 -3.27
N MET A 16 -5.63 -4.88 -4.30
CA MET A 16 -6.85 -5.68 -4.32
C MET A 16 -6.51 -7.16 -4.22
N GLN A 17 -5.56 -7.62 -5.04
CA GLN A 17 -5.11 -9.01 -5.04
C GLN A 17 -4.42 -9.40 -3.73
N LEU A 18 -3.71 -8.47 -3.09
CA LEU A 18 -3.08 -8.72 -1.80
C LEU A 18 -4.09 -8.80 -0.66
N PHE A 19 -5.08 -7.89 -0.64
CA PHE A 19 -5.95 -7.70 0.53
C PHE A 19 -7.32 -8.35 0.43
N HIS A 20 -7.79 -8.80 -0.76
CA HIS A 20 -9.19 -9.21 -0.91
C HIS A 20 -9.63 -10.31 0.07
N LYS A 21 -8.80 -11.34 0.32
CA LYS A 21 -9.15 -12.42 1.29
C LYS A 21 -9.26 -11.89 2.72
N PHE A 22 -8.37 -10.97 3.11
CA PHE A 22 -8.42 -10.35 4.43
C PHE A 22 -9.65 -9.44 4.56
N ILE A 23 -10.02 -8.70 3.52
CA ILE A 23 -11.21 -7.84 3.54
C ILE A 23 -12.51 -8.69 3.55
N GLN A 24 -12.53 -9.81 2.83
CA GLN A 24 -13.64 -10.76 2.80
C GLN A 24 -13.92 -11.33 4.20
N ASN A 25 -12.87 -11.75 4.91
CA ASN A 25 -12.96 -12.34 6.24
C ASN A 25 -12.96 -11.30 7.38
N GLY A 26 -12.71 -10.03 7.03
CA GLY A 26 -12.61 -8.91 7.96
C GLY A 26 -13.94 -8.45 8.54
N SER A 27 -13.87 -7.38 9.33
CA SER A 27 -15.04 -6.84 10.02
C SER A 27 -16.09 -6.32 9.01
N PRO A 28 -17.40 -6.52 9.25
CA PRO A 28 -18.45 -5.94 8.41
C PRO A 28 -18.43 -4.41 8.44
N VAL A 29 -17.79 -3.82 9.45
CA VAL A 29 -17.64 -2.38 9.60
C VAL A 29 -16.29 -1.85 9.08
N ASP A 30 -15.49 -2.68 8.43
CA ASP A 30 -14.28 -2.25 7.73
C ASP A 30 -14.59 -1.11 6.76
N ILE A 31 -13.58 -0.27 6.55
CA ILE A 31 -13.64 0.80 5.56
C ILE A 31 -12.55 0.60 4.52
N ILE A 32 -12.81 1.07 3.31
CA ILE A 32 -11.90 0.95 2.19
C ILE A 32 -11.59 2.36 1.69
N VAL A 33 -10.31 2.73 1.68
CA VAL A 33 -9.84 3.94 0.98
C VAL A 33 -9.29 3.51 -0.36
N ALA A 34 -10.00 3.83 -1.44
CA ALA A 34 -9.64 3.44 -2.78
C ALA A 34 -9.25 4.65 -3.62
N THR A 35 -8.10 4.57 -4.29
CA THR A 35 -7.65 5.63 -5.20
C THR A 35 -8.45 5.57 -6.51
N LYS A 36 -8.92 6.73 -6.96
CA LYS A 36 -9.62 6.89 -8.24
C LYS A 36 -8.65 6.60 -9.38
N ARG A 37 -8.85 5.45 -10.01
CA ARG A 37 -8.08 4.87 -11.10
C ARG A 37 -9.02 3.96 -11.88
N ALA A 38 -9.00 4.03 -13.22
CA ALA A 38 -9.91 3.25 -14.05
C ALA A 38 -9.84 1.75 -13.74
N GLU A 39 -8.64 1.23 -13.46
CA GLU A 39 -8.42 -0.19 -13.14
C GLU A 39 -9.05 -0.56 -11.78
N ILE A 40 -8.90 0.30 -10.77
CA ILE A 40 -9.48 0.06 -9.42
C ILE A 40 -10.99 0.24 -9.46
N ASP A 41 -11.48 1.24 -10.19
CA ASP A 41 -12.90 1.50 -10.38
C ASP A 41 -13.57 0.30 -11.04
N ALA A 42 -13.00 -0.21 -12.14
CA ALA A 42 -13.48 -1.42 -12.81
C ALA A 42 -13.49 -2.65 -11.89
N MET A 43 -12.47 -2.84 -11.06
CA MET A 43 -12.42 -3.97 -10.12
C MET A 43 -13.45 -3.86 -8.99
N ILE A 44 -13.72 -2.65 -8.49
CA ILE A 44 -14.68 -2.44 -7.40
C ILE A 44 -16.12 -2.49 -7.91
N ASP A 45 -16.40 -1.89 -9.06
CA ASP A 45 -17.75 -1.73 -9.60
C ASP A 45 -18.20 -2.96 -10.43
N SER A 46 -17.29 -3.90 -10.68
CA SER A 46 -17.57 -5.20 -11.30
C SER A 46 -18.59 -6.02 -10.50
N ASN A 47 -19.55 -6.65 -11.18
CA ASN A 47 -20.46 -7.64 -10.58
C ASN A 47 -19.74 -8.86 -9.99
N SER A 48 -18.51 -9.15 -10.45
CA SER A 48 -17.63 -10.20 -9.93
C SER A 48 -16.58 -9.67 -8.97
N SER A 49 -16.75 -8.45 -8.43
CA SER A 49 -15.83 -7.87 -7.47
C SER A 49 -15.65 -8.81 -6.28
N PRO A 50 -14.41 -9.19 -5.92
CA PRO A 50 -14.16 -10.05 -4.78
C PRO A 50 -14.39 -9.31 -3.46
N LEU A 51 -14.58 -7.98 -3.48
CA LEU A 51 -14.75 -7.23 -2.25
C LEU A 51 -16.20 -7.29 -1.74
N PRO A 52 -16.40 -7.54 -0.44
CA PRO A 52 -17.72 -7.45 0.14
C PRO A 52 -18.16 -5.98 0.23
N LYS A 53 -19.48 -5.73 0.34
CA LYS A 53 -20.01 -4.37 0.50
C LYS A 53 -19.47 -3.74 1.79
N ARG A 54 -18.72 -2.65 1.65
CA ARG A 54 -18.11 -1.86 2.74
C ARG A 54 -18.26 -0.37 2.43
N HIS A 55 -18.02 0.48 3.42
CA HIS A 55 -17.94 1.91 3.16
C HIS A 55 -16.64 2.23 2.42
N ILE A 56 -16.75 2.73 1.19
CA ILE A 56 -15.62 3.09 0.35
C ILE A 56 -15.46 4.60 0.25
N LEU A 57 -14.30 5.12 0.65
CA LEU A 57 -13.88 6.49 0.39
C LEU A 57 -13.00 6.53 -0.86
N ARG A 58 -13.45 7.26 -1.89
CA ARG A 58 -12.70 7.44 -3.13
C ARG A 58 -11.78 8.67 -3.05
N VAL A 59 -10.47 8.47 -3.17
CA VAL A 59 -9.45 9.55 -3.10
C VAL A 59 -8.73 9.77 -4.43
N LYS A 60 -8.33 11.00 -4.75
CA LYS A 60 -7.60 11.28 -6.00
C LYS A 60 -6.12 10.89 -5.86
N ARG A 61 -5.50 10.44 -6.96
CA ARG A 61 -4.04 10.25 -7.01
C ARG A 61 -3.33 11.61 -6.89
N PRO A 62 -2.33 11.75 -6.01
CA PRO A 62 -1.59 13.01 -5.84
C PRO A 62 -0.54 13.23 -6.94
N VAL A 63 -0.17 12.19 -7.68
CA VAL A 63 0.89 12.16 -8.70
C VAL A 63 0.34 11.84 -10.10
N GLY A 64 1.08 12.22 -11.14
CA GLY A 64 0.75 11.99 -12.55
C GLY A 64 1.44 13.00 -13.49
N ARG A 65 1.56 12.64 -14.78
CA ARG A 65 2.36 13.36 -15.81
C ARG A 65 2.04 14.86 -15.99
N ARG A 66 0.85 15.32 -15.61
CA ARG A 66 0.39 16.72 -15.78
C ARG A 66 0.17 17.46 -14.46
N ILE A 67 0.73 16.96 -13.35
CA ILE A 67 0.53 17.58 -12.02
C ILE A 67 1.79 18.35 -11.63
N LEU A 68 1.63 19.66 -11.44
CA LEU A 68 2.70 20.53 -10.94
C LEU A 68 3.04 20.20 -9.47
N PRO A 69 4.27 20.47 -8.99
CA PRO A 69 4.68 20.17 -7.61
C PRO A 69 3.71 20.73 -6.54
N ILE A 70 3.29 21.98 -6.67
CA ILE A 70 2.34 22.60 -5.73
C ILE A 70 0.96 21.94 -5.76
N GLN A 71 0.50 21.51 -6.95
CA GLN A 71 -0.77 20.80 -7.09
C GLN A 71 -0.70 19.40 -6.47
N ARG A 72 0.44 18.72 -6.58
CA ARG A 72 0.69 17.43 -5.95
C ARG A 72 0.59 17.55 -4.43
N GLU A 73 1.20 18.58 -3.85
CA GLU A 73 1.15 18.81 -2.41
C GLU A 73 -0.27 19.14 -1.92
N ILE A 74 -0.97 20.04 -2.61
CA ILE A 74 -2.38 20.34 -2.31
C ILE A 74 -3.25 19.08 -2.37
N ARG A 75 -3.05 18.21 -3.38
CA ARG A 75 -3.78 16.95 -3.51
C ARG A 75 -3.44 15.97 -2.38
N ALA A 76 -2.16 15.85 -2.02
CA ALA A 76 -1.71 15.02 -0.91
C ALA A 76 -2.34 15.48 0.42
N LEU A 77 -2.31 16.79 0.70
CA LEU A 77 -2.91 17.37 1.90
C LEU A 77 -4.43 17.17 1.94
N ARG A 78 -5.13 17.37 0.82
CA ARG A 78 -6.57 17.08 0.71
C ARG A 78 -6.86 15.62 1.00
N ARG A 79 -6.07 14.70 0.44
CA ARG A 79 -6.20 13.25 0.67
C ARG A 79 -6.02 12.91 2.16
N ILE A 80 -4.97 13.42 2.80
CA ILE A 80 -4.75 13.25 4.25
C ILE A 80 -5.94 13.78 5.06
N ARG A 81 -6.45 14.98 4.74
CA ARG A 81 -7.60 15.58 5.44
C ARG A 81 -8.87 14.75 5.27
N SER A 82 -9.18 14.29 4.07
CA SER A 82 -10.36 13.45 3.80
C SER A 82 -10.30 12.13 4.56
N VAL A 83 -9.16 11.43 4.52
CA VAL A 83 -8.99 10.15 5.21
C VAL A 83 -9.04 10.33 6.73
N SER A 84 -8.30 11.30 7.27
CA SER A 84 -8.30 11.57 8.72
C SER A 84 -9.68 12.01 9.24
N SER A 85 -10.42 12.81 8.49
CA SER A 85 -11.79 13.22 8.84
C SER A 85 -12.73 12.02 8.90
N LEU A 86 -12.65 11.11 7.91
CA LEU A 86 -13.43 9.87 7.93
C LEU A 86 -13.10 9.00 9.15
N LEU A 87 -11.82 8.77 9.42
CA LEU A 87 -11.37 7.97 10.55
C LEU A 87 -11.81 8.57 11.90
N LYS A 88 -11.70 9.89 12.07
CA LYS A 88 -12.19 10.59 13.27
C LYS A 88 -13.70 10.47 13.43
N ARG A 89 -14.46 10.63 12.34
CA ARG A 89 -15.92 10.46 12.37
C ARG A 89 -16.31 9.06 12.81
N ARG A 90 -15.59 8.04 12.37
CA ARG A 90 -15.83 6.65 12.77
C ARG A 90 -15.68 6.43 14.27
N ASN A 91 -14.64 7.01 14.86
CA ASN A 91 -14.43 6.99 16.32
C ASN A 91 -15.61 7.66 17.07
N LEU A 92 -16.10 8.81 16.58
CA LEU A 92 -17.24 9.51 17.18
C LEU A 92 -18.56 8.73 17.07
N THR A 93 -18.77 7.98 15.98
CA THR A 93 -20.01 7.22 15.74
C THR A 93 -20.06 5.84 16.40
N GLY A 94 -19.15 5.54 17.34
CA GLY A 94 -19.12 4.26 18.06
C GLY A 94 -18.70 3.06 17.19
N LYS A 95 -18.07 3.30 16.05
CA LYS A 95 -17.51 2.26 15.17
C LYS A 95 -16.03 2.54 14.89
N PRO A 96 -15.19 2.63 15.94
CA PRO A 96 -13.80 3.02 15.82
C PRO A 96 -13.03 2.06 14.92
N ILE A 97 -12.07 2.60 14.19
CA ILE A 97 -11.11 1.80 13.44
C ILE A 97 -9.91 1.54 14.34
N GLU A 98 -9.55 0.28 14.51
CA GLU A 98 -8.44 -0.10 15.39
C GLU A 98 -7.11 -0.13 14.64
N LYS A 99 -7.16 -0.47 13.34
CA LYS A 99 -5.97 -0.59 12.51
C LYS A 99 -6.16 -0.03 11.10
N VAL A 100 -5.09 0.56 10.57
CA VAL A 100 -4.98 0.99 9.17
C VAL A 100 -3.85 0.20 8.53
N VAL A 101 -4.14 -0.43 7.39
CA VAL A 101 -3.17 -1.26 6.65
C VAL A 101 -2.99 -0.70 5.25
N VAL A 102 -1.74 -0.42 4.88
CA VAL A 102 -1.39 0.16 3.58
C VAL A 102 -0.23 -0.59 2.94
N LYS A 103 -0.20 -0.65 1.61
CA LYS A 103 1.01 -1.02 0.84
C LYS A 103 1.45 0.17 0.02
N GLY A 104 2.68 0.66 0.19
CA GLY A 104 3.25 1.80 -0.56
C GLY A 104 2.53 3.17 -0.40
N ALA A 105 1.35 3.22 0.23
CA ALA A 105 0.50 4.40 0.35
C ALA A 105 0.73 5.13 1.69
N ALA A 106 1.90 5.76 1.83
CA ALA A 106 2.35 6.34 3.10
C ALA A 106 1.49 7.54 3.59
N LEU A 107 0.79 8.25 2.70
CA LEU A 107 -0.07 9.38 3.08
C LEU A 107 -1.23 8.96 4.01
N GLU A 108 -1.78 7.77 3.80
CA GLU A 108 -2.85 7.22 4.64
C GLU A 108 -2.35 6.89 6.06
N ILE A 109 -1.07 6.55 6.22
CA ILE A 109 -0.46 6.31 7.54
C ILE A 109 -0.33 7.64 8.31
N SER A 110 0.07 8.74 7.65
CA SER A 110 0.00 10.07 8.27
C SER A 110 -1.42 10.47 8.65
N ALA A 111 -2.41 10.15 7.82
CA ALA A 111 -3.81 10.41 8.12
C ALA A 111 -4.30 9.60 9.33
N ALA A 112 -3.88 8.34 9.45
CA ALA A 112 -4.16 7.47 10.57
C ALA A 112 -3.54 7.99 11.88
N LYS A 113 -2.29 8.47 11.85
CA LYS A 113 -1.66 9.13 13.02
C LYS A 113 -2.49 10.34 13.45
N LYS A 114 -2.90 11.21 12.51
CA LYS A 114 -3.74 12.39 12.82
C LYS A 114 -5.11 12.05 13.40
N ALA A 115 -5.61 10.84 13.14
CA ALA A 115 -6.87 10.33 13.67
C ALA A 115 -6.70 9.47 14.94
N ASN A 116 -5.49 9.41 15.51
CA ASN A 116 -5.15 8.63 16.69
C ASN A 116 -5.49 7.13 16.55
N ILE A 117 -5.33 6.56 15.35
CA ILE A 117 -5.52 5.13 15.15
C ILE A 117 -4.41 4.35 15.86
N PRO A 118 -4.72 3.38 16.74
CA PRO A 118 -3.72 2.67 17.54
C PRO A 118 -2.68 1.93 16.69
N GLN A 119 -3.12 1.15 15.70
CA GLN A 119 -2.24 0.34 14.87
C GLN A 119 -2.17 0.86 13.43
N ARG A 120 -0.96 1.14 12.94
CA ARG A 120 -0.71 1.80 11.66
C ARG A 120 0.36 1.01 10.92
N ILE A 121 -0.08 0.08 10.07
CA ILE A 121 0.75 -0.93 9.41
C ILE A 121 1.12 -0.44 8.01
N TYR A 122 2.41 -0.22 7.78
CA TYR A 122 2.97 0.14 6.49
C TYR A 122 3.69 -1.05 5.85
N ILE A 123 3.17 -1.54 4.73
CA ILE A 123 3.79 -2.59 3.93
C ILE A 123 4.59 -1.96 2.80
N THR A 124 5.84 -2.38 2.63
CA THR A 124 6.68 -1.95 1.51
C THR A 124 7.43 -3.12 0.90
N ASP A 125 7.49 -3.13 -0.42
CA ASP A 125 8.15 -4.13 -1.25
C ASP A 125 9.28 -3.54 -2.10
N THR A 126 9.67 -2.28 -1.83
CA THR A 126 10.73 -1.57 -2.56
C THR A 126 11.59 -0.75 -1.60
N GLU A 127 12.90 -1.00 -1.64
CA GLU A 127 13.91 -0.35 -0.81
C GLU A 127 14.15 1.11 -1.22
N VAL A 128 14.04 1.41 -2.50
CA VAL A 128 14.36 2.75 -3.05
C VAL A 128 13.25 3.80 -2.85
N ASN A 129 12.14 3.47 -2.20
CA ASN A 129 11.01 4.39 -2.00
C ASN A 129 11.21 5.31 -0.76
N HIS A 130 12.36 5.97 -0.70
CA HIS A 130 12.80 6.75 0.46
C HIS A 130 11.80 7.84 0.89
N LEU A 131 11.05 8.43 -0.06
CA LEU A 131 10.03 9.42 0.29
C LEU A 131 8.87 8.79 1.07
N ALA A 132 8.37 7.64 0.63
CA ALA A 132 7.30 6.95 1.34
C ALA A 132 7.79 6.42 2.69
N HIS A 133 9.04 5.94 2.73
CA HIS A 133 9.71 5.49 3.95
C HIS A 133 9.85 6.60 4.98
N SER A 134 10.33 7.78 4.58
CA SER A 134 10.43 8.96 5.45
C SER A 134 9.07 9.34 6.05
N ILE A 135 8.00 9.30 5.24
CA ILE A 135 6.64 9.55 5.74
C ILE A 135 6.23 8.45 6.72
N ALA A 136 6.52 7.18 6.43
CA ALA A 136 6.19 6.05 7.29
C ALA A 136 6.93 6.10 8.63
N LEU A 137 8.22 6.47 8.67
CA LEU A 137 9.00 6.63 9.92
C LEU A 137 8.33 7.59 10.90
N SER A 138 7.72 8.66 10.39
CA SER A 138 7.03 9.62 11.25
C SER A 138 5.70 9.11 11.82
N SER A 139 5.12 8.06 11.25
CA SER A 139 3.68 7.79 11.39
C SER A 139 3.25 6.34 11.55
N ALA A 140 4.06 5.36 11.16
CA ALA A 140 3.73 3.93 11.33
C ALA A 140 3.94 3.47 12.78
N THR A 141 3.29 2.37 13.15
CA THR A 141 3.64 1.59 14.36
C THR A 141 4.32 0.29 14.00
N ASP A 142 3.97 -0.24 12.83
CA ASP A 142 4.47 -1.50 12.32
C ASP A 142 4.85 -1.31 10.85
N VAL A 143 5.98 -1.89 10.47
CA VAL A 143 6.45 -1.95 9.10
C VAL A 143 6.60 -3.39 8.70
N ILE A 144 6.06 -3.75 7.53
CA ILE A 144 6.20 -5.08 6.95
C ILE A 144 7.05 -4.96 5.69
N VAL A 145 8.15 -5.71 5.65
CA VAL A 145 9.07 -5.77 4.52
C VAL A 145 9.16 -7.18 3.92
N THR A 146 9.74 -7.26 2.72
CA THR A 146 10.03 -8.53 2.04
C THR A 146 11.09 -9.34 2.80
N PRO A 147 11.15 -10.68 2.63
CA PRO A 147 12.19 -11.48 3.25
C PRO A 147 13.59 -11.15 2.71
N ASN A 148 13.67 -10.80 1.43
CA ASN A 148 14.92 -10.54 0.71
C ASN A 148 15.31 -9.05 0.71
N TRP A 149 14.87 -8.31 1.74
CA TRP A 149 15.09 -6.86 1.85
C TRP A 149 16.57 -6.52 1.85
N ARG A 150 16.98 -5.66 0.92
CA ARG A 150 18.36 -5.18 0.79
C ARG A 150 18.59 -3.87 1.54
N GLN A 151 19.13 -3.97 2.75
CA GLN A 151 19.43 -2.80 3.60
C GLN A 151 20.38 -1.80 2.93
N ASP A 152 21.28 -2.26 2.06
CA ASP A 152 22.21 -1.37 1.35
C ASP A 152 21.51 -0.45 0.34
N LEU A 153 20.24 -0.72 0.00
CA LEU A 153 19.41 0.08 -0.91
C LEU A 153 18.34 0.90 -0.20
N ASP A 154 18.12 0.72 1.10
CA ASP A 154 16.94 1.28 1.80
C ASP A 154 17.18 2.67 2.39
N GLY A 155 18.42 3.17 2.34
CA GLY A 155 18.78 4.48 2.86
C GLY A 155 18.74 4.58 4.38
N GLY A 156 18.89 3.46 5.11
CA GLY A 156 18.84 3.39 6.57
C GLY A 156 17.44 3.13 7.13
N PHE A 157 16.45 2.85 6.28
CA PHE A 157 15.05 2.77 6.68
C PHE A 157 14.78 1.76 7.81
N ILE A 158 15.36 0.56 7.73
CA ILE A 158 15.18 -0.47 8.76
C ILE A 158 15.80 -0.05 10.09
N ASP A 159 16.99 0.54 10.05
CA ASP A 159 17.71 0.99 11.24
C ASP A 159 16.98 2.16 11.91
N ASP A 160 16.44 3.08 11.11
CA ASP A 160 15.58 4.16 11.56
C ASP A 160 14.25 3.63 12.15
N CYS A 161 13.66 2.58 11.58
CA CYS A 161 12.48 1.94 12.17
C CYS A 161 12.78 1.42 13.58
N ASN A 162 13.88 0.67 13.74
CA ASN A 162 14.28 0.12 15.02
C ASN A 162 14.57 1.22 16.05
N SER A 163 15.28 2.27 15.63
CA SER A 163 15.62 3.41 16.49
C SER A 163 14.39 4.21 16.94
N ASN A 164 13.36 4.28 16.09
CA ASN A 164 12.09 4.95 16.40
C ASN A 164 11.06 4.06 17.12
N GLY A 165 11.42 2.84 17.49
CA GLY A 165 10.53 1.89 18.17
C GLY A 165 9.40 1.36 17.28
N ILE A 166 9.55 1.42 15.95
CA ILE A 166 8.62 0.87 14.98
C ILE A 166 8.89 -0.63 14.86
N LYS A 167 7.84 -1.46 15.00
CA LYS A 167 7.98 -2.91 14.90
C LYS A 167 8.19 -3.32 13.45
N VAL A 168 9.36 -3.88 13.14
CA VAL A 168 9.68 -4.39 11.82
C VAL A 168 9.33 -5.88 11.74
N HIS A 169 8.50 -6.24 10.77
CA HIS A 169 8.12 -7.61 10.45
C HIS A 169 8.67 -7.97 9.08
N LYS A 170 9.36 -9.10 8.98
CA LYS A 170 9.76 -9.68 7.69
C LYS A 170 8.73 -10.73 7.30
N LEU A 171 8.13 -10.60 6.12
CA LEU A 171 7.25 -11.63 5.60
C LEU A 171 8.06 -12.90 5.36
N ILE A 172 7.71 -13.98 6.06
CA ILE A 172 8.30 -15.29 5.83
C ILE A 172 7.57 -15.93 4.65
N GLY A 173 8.32 -16.34 3.63
CA GLY A 173 7.79 -17.00 2.43
C GLY A 173 7.99 -16.18 1.16
N GLU A 174 7.75 -16.79 0.00
CA GLU A 174 7.78 -16.07 -1.27
C GLU A 174 6.63 -15.05 -1.26
N LEU A 175 6.97 -13.77 -1.19
CA LEU A 175 6.04 -12.75 -1.68
C LEU A 175 5.86 -13.09 -3.15
N PRO A 176 4.64 -13.43 -3.61
CA PRO A 176 4.38 -13.23 -5.01
C PRO A 176 4.64 -11.74 -5.20
N HIS A 177 5.73 -11.39 -5.89
CA HIS A 177 5.62 -10.29 -6.83
C HIS A 177 4.26 -10.49 -7.46
N VAL A 178 3.39 -9.49 -7.30
CA VAL A 178 1.99 -9.58 -7.71
C VAL A 178 2.00 -9.65 -9.23
N TYR A 179 2.42 -10.79 -9.74
CA TYR A 179 2.32 -11.22 -11.09
C TYR A 179 0.82 -11.36 -11.27
N LEU A 180 0.28 -10.56 -12.18
CA LEU A 180 -1.01 -10.85 -12.79
C LEU A 180 -0.91 -12.31 -13.24
N SER A 181 -1.58 -13.21 -12.51
CA SER A 181 -1.39 -14.68 -12.52
C SER A 181 0.00 -15.16 -12.07
N GLN A 182 0.06 -16.30 -11.36
CA GLN A 182 1.27 -17.13 -11.40
C GLN A 182 1.68 -17.23 -12.88
N PRO A 183 2.95 -17.06 -13.25
CA PRO A 183 3.39 -17.52 -14.56
C PRO A 183 3.17 -19.04 -14.56
N SER A 184 1.96 -19.45 -14.92
CA SER A 184 1.74 -20.76 -15.46
C SER A 184 2.72 -20.84 -16.62
N ILE A 185 3.46 -21.94 -16.64
CA ILE A 185 4.45 -22.26 -17.67
C ILE A 185 5.82 -21.67 -17.31
N ILE A 186 6.56 -22.44 -16.50
CA ILE A 186 7.91 -22.87 -16.92
C ILE A 186 7.81 -23.09 -18.43
N ARG A 187 8.19 -22.10 -19.23
CA ARG A 187 8.40 -22.35 -20.66
C ARG A 187 9.59 -23.28 -20.67
N ASP A 188 9.41 -24.49 -21.20
CA ASP A 188 10.52 -25.41 -21.47
C ASP A 188 11.64 -24.58 -22.09
N VAL A 189 12.67 -24.30 -21.29
CA VAL A 189 13.81 -23.53 -21.76
C VAL A 189 14.52 -24.50 -22.69
N LYS A 190 14.29 -24.36 -24.00
CA LYS A 190 15.03 -25.13 -24.99
C LYS A 190 16.52 -25.01 -24.68
N GLU A 191 17.22 -26.14 -24.61
CA GLU A 191 18.68 -26.17 -24.45
C GLU A 191 19.32 -25.22 -25.48
N GLY A 192 20.24 -24.37 -25.02
CA GLY A 192 20.92 -23.37 -25.84
C GLY A 192 20.24 -21.98 -25.89
N VAL A 193 19.07 -21.78 -25.28
CA VAL A 193 18.46 -20.44 -25.17
C VAL A 193 18.86 -19.78 -23.85
N VAL A 194 19.62 -18.68 -23.93
CA VAL A 194 19.94 -17.84 -22.75
C VAL A 194 18.62 -17.36 -22.12
N PRO A 195 18.35 -17.68 -20.84
CA PRO A 195 17.12 -17.25 -20.19
C PRO A 195 17.05 -15.73 -20.18
N ARG A 196 15.98 -15.18 -20.77
CA ARG A 196 15.69 -13.75 -20.67
C ARG A 196 15.12 -13.47 -19.29
N ILE A 197 15.99 -13.03 -18.39
CA ILE A 197 15.60 -12.57 -17.07
C ILE A 197 15.06 -11.15 -17.23
N PHE A 198 13.77 -10.98 -16.97
CA PHE A 198 13.23 -9.64 -16.71
C PHE A 198 13.70 -9.24 -15.31
N HIS A 199 14.70 -8.37 -15.26
CA HIS A 199 15.12 -7.74 -14.01
C HIS A 199 14.62 -6.30 -14.02
N ARG A 200 13.96 -5.86 -12.95
CA ARG A 200 13.62 -4.45 -12.78
C ARG A 200 14.89 -3.70 -12.38
N SER A 201 15.27 -2.68 -13.14
CA SER A 201 16.29 -1.74 -12.67
C SER A 201 15.66 -0.79 -11.65
N LEU A 202 16.13 -0.81 -10.39
CA LEU A 202 15.62 0.06 -9.32
C LEU A 202 16.11 1.52 -9.45
N LYS A 203 16.32 2.03 -10.67
CA LYS A 203 16.63 3.43 -10.91
C LYS A 203 15.33 4.22 -11.01
N GLY A 204 14.94 4.90 -9.92
CA GLY A 204 13.70 5.68 -9.88
C GLY A 204 13.21 5.97 -8.47
N GLY A 205 12.04 6.61 -8.37
CA GLY A 205 11.38 6.93 -7.10
C GLY A 205 10.30 5.93 -6.67
N GLY A 206 10.12 4.83 -7.42
CA GLY A 206 9.17 3.76 -7.12
C GLY A 206 7.69 4.08 -7.42
N VAL A 207 7.40 5.15 -8.17
CA VAL A 207 6.04 5.66 -8.43
C VAL A 207 5.60 5.43 -9.89
N HIS A 208 6.49 4.89 -10.74
CA HIS A 208 6.26 4.56 -12.14
C HIS A 208 5.86 5.73 -13.05
N ASP A 209 5.96 6.97 -12.56
CA ASP A 209 5.53 8.19 -13.26
C ASP A 209 6.71 9.03 -13.81
N LYS A 210 7.95 8.56 -13.70
CA LYS A 210 9.19 9.20 -14.17
C LYS A 210 9.94 8.29 -15.17
N ASP A 211 11.20 8.60 -15.47
CA ASP A 211 12.11 7.80 -16.32
C ASP A 211 12.58 6.51 -15.62
N GLU A 212 11.66 5.73 -15.06
CA GLU A 212 12.00 4.43 -14.50
C GLU A 212 12.44 3.49 -15.63
N LEU A 213 13.60 2.86 -15.47
CA LEU A 213 14.06 1.79 -16.36
C LEU A 213 13.44 0.48 -15.86
N VAL A 214 12.46 -0.04 -16.60
CA VAL A 214 11.84 -1.35 -16.32
C VAL A 214 12.51 -2.41 -17.16
#